data_AF-A0AAD4D842-F1
#
_entry.id   AF-A0AAD4D842-F1
#
_cell.length_a   1.000
_cell.length_b   1.000
_cell.length_c   1.000
_cell.angle_alpha   90.00
_cell.angle_beta   90.00
_cell.angle_gamma   90.00
#
_symmetry.space_group_name_H-M   'P 1'
#
loop_
_entity.id
_entity.type
_entity.pdbx_description
1 polymer ?
#
loop_
_entity_poly.entity_id
_entity_poly.type
_entity_poly.pdbx_seq_one_letter_code
_entity_poly.pdbx_strand_id
1 'polypeptide(L)'
;MGILDSLLEQEELIESLRQANDNANDWFKFVLLAFSVMEIITHLAFASYAWYRRASKPGSFPDHHEDPSQFFRDSTSPAAATVFSLISFAIGMAIIKDTAKIGRDSILVWTFVSVTPLVLMRRATEFSFELLWWSMPLLLQIVDLTSLWIMLSPDEEIMGLEKSQYKLKGA
;
A
#
# COMPACT_ATOMS: atom_id res chain seq x y z
N MET A 1 -18.89 48.77 0.91
CA MET A 1 -17.86 48.41 1.91
C MET A 1 -17.96 46.95 2.32
N GLY A 2 -19.15 46.38 2.61
CA GLY A 2 -19.25 44.99 3.12
C GLY A 2 -18.87 43.81 2.20
N ILE A 3 -18.78 43.97 0.87
CA ILE A 3 -18.45 42.86 -0.05
C ILE A 3 -16.93 42.58 -0.10
N LEU A 4 -16.12 43.63 0.04
CA LEU A 4 -14.66 43.52 -0.03
C LEU A 4 -14.10 42.84 1.23
N ASP A 5 -14.62 43.22 2.41
CA ASP A 5 -14.26 42.59 3.69
C ASP A 5 -14.66 41.10 3.70
N SER A 6 -15.86 40.76 3.20
CA SER A 6 -16.29 39.35 3.12
C SER A 6 -15.43 38.50 2.17
N LEU A 7 -14.88 39.11 1.11
CA LEU A 7 -14.01 38.40 0.16
C LEU A 7 -12.62 38.15 0.75
N LEU A 8 -12.09 39.11 1.53
CA LEU A 8 -10.82 38.96 2.22
C LEU A 8 -10.91 37.90 3.33
N GLU A 9 -11.98 37.91 4.13
CA GLU A 9 -12.22 36.87 5.14
C GLU A 9 -12.36 35.47 4.51
N GLN A 10 -13.03 35.38 3.36
CA GLN A 10 -13.19 34.10 2.66
C GLN A 10 -11.87 33.59 2.07
N GLU A 11 -10.99 34.48 1.61
CA GLU A 11 -9.66 34.13 1.07
C GLU A 11 -8.72 33.65 2.18
N GLU A 12 -8.73 34.32 3.34
CA GLU A 12 -7.98 33.89 4.53
C GLU A 12 -8.50 32.53 5.06
N LEU A 13 -9.81 32.32 5.01
CA LEU A 13 -10.42 31.04 5.41
C LEU A 13 -10.05 29.90 4.44
N ILE A 14 -10.02 30.15 3.12
CA ILE A 14 -9.59 29.14 2.14
C ILE A 14 -8.10 28.79 2.32
N GLU A 15 -7.24 29.78 2.55
CA GLU A 15 -5.81 29.56 2.73
C GLU A 15 -5.51 28.81 4.04
N SER A 16 -6.20 29.14 5.13
CA SER A 16 -6.09 28.40 6.39
C SER A 16 -6.60 26.96 6.27
N LEU A 17 -7.69 26.72 5.51
CA LEU A 17 -8.18 25.37 5.21
C LEU A 17 -7.17 24.55 4.40
N ARG A 18 -6.50 25.16 3.41
CA ARG A 18 -5.42 24.52 2.65
C ARG A 18 -4.27 24.10 3.55
N GLN A 19 -3.77 25.03 4.36
CA GLN A 19 -2.65 24.73 5.25
C GLN A 19 -3.00 23.65 6.29
N ALA A 20 -4.23 23.67 6.81
CA ALA A 20 -4.71 22.62 7.71
C ALA A 20 -4.82 21.27 7.01
N ASN A 21 -5.31 21.25 5.76
CA ASN A 21 -5.43 20.05 4.96
C ASN A 21 -4.05 19.47 4.57
N ASP A 22 -3.10 20.31 4.15
CA ASP A 22 -1.72 19.89 3.85
C ASP A 22 -1.05 19.26 5.07
N ASN A 23 -1.17 19.91 6.24
CA ASN A 23 -0.64 19.37 7.49
C ASN A 23 -1.29 18.04 7.89
N ALA A 24 -2.61 17.91 7.71
CA ALA A 24 -3.33 16.67 7.99
C ALA A 24 -2.92 15.55 7.03
N ASN A 25 -2.76 15.86 5.74
CA ASN A 25 -2.30 14.94 4.71
C ASN A 25 -0.86 14.46 4.98
N ASP A 26 0.05 15.35 5.35
CA ASP A 26 1.42 14.98 5.69
C ASP A 26 1.48 14.09 6.94
N TRP A 27 0.68 14.40 7.96
CA TRP A 27 0.58 13.55 9.15
C TRP A 27 0.01 12.17 8.81
N PHE A 28 -1.03 12.11 7.97
CA PHE A 28 -1.65 10.87 7.56
C PHE A 28 -0.70 10.00 6.71
N LYS A 29 0.05 10.60 5.77
CA LYS A 29 1.13 9.91 5.03
C LYS A 29 2.19 9.35 5.98
N PHE A 30 2.60 10.12 6.98
CA PHE A 30 3.57 9.67 7.97
C PHE A 30 3.06 8.43 8.73
N VAL A 31 1.80 8.45 9.17
CA VAL A 31 1.16 7.31 9.84
C VAL A 31 1.11 6.10 8.92
N LEU A 32 0.67 6.24 7.67
CA LEU A 32 0.64 5.14 6.68
C LEU A 32 2.03 4.53 6.47
N LEU A 33 3.07 5.36 6.29
CA LEU A 33 4.44 4.89 6.14
C LEU A 33 4.94 4.12 7.37
N ALA A 34 4.60 4.59 8.58
CA ALA A 34 4.94 3.89 9.81
C ALA A 34 4.26 2.51 9.89
N PHE A 35 2.98 2.43 9.48
CA PHE A 35 2.26 1.16 9.36
C PHE A 35 2.90 0.22 8.33
N SER A 36 3.28 0.72 7.14
CA SER A 36 3.97 -0.09 6.13
C SER A 36 5.30 -0.65 6.65
N VAL A 37 6.09 0.15 7.38
CA VAL A 37 7.36 -0.31 7.98
C VAL A 37 7.11 -1.40 9.02
N MET A 38 6.14 -1.20 9.91
CA MET A 38 5.74 -2.22 10.89
C MET A 38 5.31 -3.52 10.21
N GLU A 39 4.55 -3.41 9.11
CA GLU A 39 4.10 -4.56 8.35
C GLU A 39 5.26 -5.29 7.66
N ILE A 40 6.24 -4.57 7.09
CA ILE A 40 7.46 -5.18 6.53
C ILE A 40 8.21 -5.98 7.61
N ILE A 41 8.40 -5.40 8.79
CA ILE A 41 9.09 -6.07 9.91
C ILE A 41 8.34 -7.35 10.30
N THR A 42 7.01 -7.25 10.42
CA THR A 42 6.17 -8.40 10.73
C THR A 42 6.24 -9.43 9.59
N HIS A 43 6.22 -8.99 8.33
CA HIS A 43 6.38 -9.80 7.11
C HIS A 43 7.64 -10.66 7.16
N LEU A 44 8.76 -10.04 7.47
CA LEU A 44 10.06 -10.68 7.58
C LEU A 44 10.14 -11.65 8.75
N ALA A 45 9.53 -11.32 9.90
CA ALA A 45 9.50 -12.22 11.06
C ALA A 45 8.77 -13.54 10.75
N PHE A 46 7.60 -13.49 10.12
CA PHE A 46 6.89 -14.71 9.71
C PHE A 46 7.54 -15.41 8.52
N ALA A 47 8.11 -14.68 7.55
CA ALA A 47 8.87 -15.31 6.47
C ALA A 47 10.06 -16.11 7.04
N SER A 48 10.75 -15.54 8.04
CA SER A 48 11.81 -16.22 8.77
C SER A 48 11.29 -17.44 9.55
N TYR A 49 10.13 -17.32 10.19
CA TYR A 49 9.47 -18.47 10.85
C TYR A 49 9.09 -19.58 9.87
N ALA A 50 8.53 -19.24 8.71
CA ALA A 50 8.17 -20.19 7.67
C ALA A 50 9.41 -20.89 7.10
N TRP A 51 10.51 -20.16 6.89
CA TRP A 51 11.80 -20.73 6.50
C TRP A 51 12.40 -21.62 7.59
N TYR A 52 12.37 -21.20 8.86
CA TYR A 52 12.89 -21.99 9.97
C TYR A 52 12.12 -23.30 10.15
N ARG A 53 10.78 -23.25 10.19
CA ARG A 53 9.92 -24.43 10.32
C ARG A 53 10.16 -25.43 9.19
N ARG A 54 10.48 -24.92 8.00
CA ARG A 54 10.81 -25.73 6.83
C ARG A 54 12.20 -26.35 6.93
N ALA A 55 13.21 -25.59 7.38
CA ALA A 55 14.55 -26.10 7.63
C ALA A 55 14.57 -27.12 8.80
N SER A 56 13.67 -26.96 9.77
CA SER A 56 13.52 -27.82 10.95
C SER A 56 12.62 -29.04 10.72
N LYS A 57 12.29 -29.39 9.47
CA LYS A 57 11.82 -30.73 9.09
C LYS A 57 13.01 -31.51 8.49
N PRO A 58 13.88 -32.13 9.32
CA PRO A 58 14.98 -32.94 8.81
C PRO A 58 14.40 -34.32 8.47
N GLY A 59 14.19 -34.58 7.18
CA GLY A 59 13.60 -35.84 6.72
C GLY A 59 13.23 -35.91 5.25
N SER A 60 13.22 -34.80 4.50
CA SER A 60 13.01 -34.79 3.06
C SER A 60 14.32 -34.56 2.29
N PHE A 61 15.39 -35.28 2.66
CA PHE A 61 16.27 -35.74 1.58
C PHE A 61 15.40 -36.65 0.71
N PRO A 62 15.43 -36.52 -0.62
CA PRO A 62 14.53 -37.29 -1.46
C PRO A 62 14.83 -38.76 -1.18
N ASP A 63 13.87 -39.46 -0.58
CA ASP A 63 13.69 -40.85 -0.98
C ASP A 63 13.65 -40.81 -2.50
N HIS A 64 14.42 -41.68 -3.14
CA HIS A 64 14.70 -41.71 -4.59
C HIS A 64 13.45 -41.82 -5.51
N HIS A 65 12.26 -41.58 -4.98
CA HIS A 65 10.95 -41.67 -5.60
C HIS A 65 10.15 -40.35 -5.64
N GLU A 66 10.61 -39.25 -5.04
CA GLU A 66 9.93 -37.95 -5.20
C GLU A 66 10.40 -37.22 -6.45
N ASP A 67 9.44 -36.86 -7.29
CA ASP A 67 9.64 -36.14 -8.54
C ASP A 67 10.47 -34.86 -8.28
N PRO A 68 11.64 -34.66 -8.94
CA PRO A 68 12.49 -33.50 -8.70
C PRO A 68 11.74 -32.16 -8.93
N SER A 69 10.65 -32.18 -9.70
CA SER A 69 9.75 -31.04 -9.89
C SER A 69 9.03 -30.59 -8.61
N GLN A 70 8.71 -31.49 -7.68
CA GLN A 70 8.10 -31.13 -6.38
C GLN A 70 9.11 -30.43 -5.47
N PHE A 71 10.37 -30.87 -5.45
CA PHE A 71 11.41 -30.25 -4.65
C PHE A 71 11.72 -28.80 -5.08
N PHE A 72 11.77 -28.52 -6.39
CA PHE A 72 11.92 -27.14 -6.90
C PHE A 72 10.68 -26.28 -6.67
N ARG A 73 9.48 -26.85 -6.84
CA ARG A 73 8.21 -26.16 -6.61
C ARG A 73 8.03 -25.78 -5.15
N ASP A 74 8.50 -26.63 -4.25
CA ASP A 74 8.48 -26.35 -2.84
C ASP A 74 9.62 -25.37 -2.49
N SER A 75 10.87 -25.58 -2.91
CA SER A 75 12.03 -24.80 -2.40
C SER A 75 12.07 -23.34 -2.87
N THR A 76 11.56 -23.04 -4.07
CA THR A 76 11.66 -21.68 -4.66
C THR A 76 10.50 -20.77 -4.28
N SER A 77 9.35 -21.34 -3.87
CA SER A 77 8.09 -20.58 -3.71
C SER A 77 8.08 -19.55 -2.57
N PRO A 78 8.62 -19.81 -1.36
CA PRO A 78 8.52 -18.84 -0.26
C PRO A 78 9.53 -17.72 -0.40
N ALA A 79 10.74 -18.00 -0.90
CA ALA A 79 11.75 -16.97 -1.11
C ALA A 79 11.36 -15.99 -2.21
N ALA A 80 10.85 -16.51 -3.33
CA ALA A 80 10.28 -15.66 -4.38
C ALA A 80 9.08 -14.86 -3.84
N ALA A 81 8.15 -15.49 -3.12
CA ALA A 81 7.01 -14.81 -2.53
C ALA A 81 7.44 -13.67 -1.59
N THR A 82 8.43 -13.88 -0.72
CA THR A 82 8.99 -12.82 0.14
C THR A 82 9.58 -11.67 -0.66
N VAL A 83 10.36 -11.96 -1.72
CA VAL A 83 10.93 -10.90 -2.57
C VAL A 83 9.82 -10.08 -3.24
N PHE A 84 8.81 -10.74 -3.82
CA PHE A 84 7.68 -10.04 -4.43
C PHE A 84 6.87 -9.23 -3.40
N SER A 85 6.68 -9.74 -2.17
CA SER A 85 6.05 -8.98 -1.08
C SER A 85 6.85 -7.71 -0.75
N LEU A 86 8.17 -7.82 -0.62
CA LEU A 86 9.02 -6.66 -0.32
C LEU A 86 9.01 -5.62 -1.44
N ILE A 87 9.00 -6.06 -2.70
CA ILE A 87 8.84 -5.16 -3.84
C ILE A 87 7.47 -4.46 -3.79
N SER A 88 6.39 -5.19 -3.48
CA SER A 88 5.06 -4.60 -3.32
C SER A 88 5.04 -3.52 -2.23
N PHE A 89 5.60 -3.82 -1.05
CA PHE A 89 5.68 -2.85 0.05
C PHE A 89 6.51 -1.62 -0.32
N ALA A 90 7.63 -1.80 -1.02
CA ALA A 90 8.45 -0.69 -1.50
C ALA A 90 7.71 0.21 -2.50
N ILE A 91 6.92 -0.38 -3.40
CA ILE A 91 6.07 0.37 -4.33
C ILE A 91 5.00 1.15 -3.56
N GLY A 92 4.33 0.52 -2.59
CA GLY A 92 3.32 1.18 -1.74
C GLY A 92 3.89 2.38 -0.98
N MET A 93 5.05 2.20 -0.33
CA MET A 93 5.74 3.30 0.35
C MET A 93 6.14 4.44 -0.59
N ALA A 94 6.60 4.13 -1.81
CA ALA A 94 6.93 5.15 -2.80
C ALA A 94 5.70 5.93 -3.24
N ILE A 95 4.56 5.26 -3.40
CA ILE A 95 3.27 5.86 -3.75
C ILE A 95 2.73 6.75 -2.62
N ILE A 96 2.78 6.29 -1.36
CA ILE A 96 2.35 7.09 -0.20
C ILE A 96 3.22 8.35 -0.05
N LYS A 97 4.54 8.21 -0.26
CA LYS A 97 5.47 9.33 -0.17
C LYS A 97 5.25 10.37 -1.27
N ASP A 98 4.99 9.93 -2.50
CA ASP A 98 4.89 10.78 -3.68
C ASP A 98 3.55 10.55 -4.41
N THR A 99 2.47 11.04 -3.78
CA THR A 99 1.10 10.89 -4.26
C THR A 99 0.84 11.55 -5.62
N ALA A 100 1.70 12.48 -6.04
CA ALA A 100 1.60 13.16 -7.34
C ALA A 100 1.92 12.23 -8.53
N LYS A 101 2.57 11.08 -8.29
CA LYS A 101 3.01 10.14 -9.34
C LYS A 101 2.11 8.92 -9.49
N ILE A 102 0.90 8.95 -8.92
CA ILE A 102 -0.04 7.84 -9.01
C ILE A 102 -0.70 7.85 -10.40
N GLY A 103 -0.05 7.17 -11.35
CA GLY A 103 -0.64 6.83 -12.64
C GLY A 103 -1.37 5.50 -12.58
N ARG A 104 -2.30 5.29 -13.53
CA ARG A 104 -2.98 4.00 -13.73
C ARG A 104 -1.99 2.85 -13.88
N ASP A 105 -0.90 3.07 -14.61
CA ASP A 105 0.14 2.07 -14.85
C ASP A 105 0.88 1.69 -13.56
N SER A 106 1.15 2.66 -12.68
CA SER A 106 1.77 2.42 -11.37
C SER A 106 0.89 1.51 -10.50
N ILE A 107 -0.43 1.76 -10.49
CA ILE A 107 -1.40 0.93 -9.76
C ILE A 107 -1.46 -0.47 -10.36
N LEU A 108 -1.47 -0.62 -11.68
CA LEU A 108 -1.50 -1.92 -12.34
C LEU A 108 -0.24 -2.75 -12.03
N VAL A 109 0.94 -2.14 -12.13
CA VAL A 109 2.22 -2.77 -11.76
C VAL A 109 2.20 -3.18 -10.30
N TRP A 110 1.75 -2.29 -9.41
CA TRP A 110 1.66 -2.60 -7.99
C TRP A 110 0.73 -3.78 -7.72
N THR A 111 -0.47 -3.79 -8.29
CA THR A 111 -1.44 -4.88 -8.15
C THR A 111 -0.86 -6.21 -8.64
N PHE A 112 -0.19 -6.19 -9.79
CA PHE A 112 0.44 -7.39 -10.33
C PHE A 112 1.49 -7.96 -9.36
N VAL A 113 2.35 -7.09 -8.82
CA VAL A 113 3.38 -7.48 -7.84
C VAL A 113 2.75 -7.96 -6.54
N SER A 114 1.70 -7.31 -6.03
CA SER A 114 1.00 -7.68 -4.79
C SER A 114 0.26 -9.02 -4.87
N VAL A 115 -0.24 -9.41 -6.04
CA VAL A 115 -0.94 -10.69 -6.24
C VAL A 115 0.04 -11.85 -6.39
N THR A 116 1.27 -11.59 -6.84
CA THR A 116 2.26 -12.64 -7.16
C THR A 116 2.59 -13.55 -5.95
N PRO A 117 2.86 -13.03 -4.73
CA PRO A 117 3.10 -13.86 -3.54
C PRO A 117 1.95 -14.84 -3.27
N LEU A 118 0.71 -14.36 -3.38
CA LEU A 118 -0.49 -15.17 -3.18
C LEU A 118 -0.58 -16.30 -4.22
N VAL A 119 -0.31 -16.00 -5.50
CA VAL A 119 -0.35 -17.02 -6.58
C VAL A 119 0.73 -18.07 -6.41
N LEU A 120 1.95 -17.66 -6.04
CA LEU A 120 3.08 -18.56 -5.80
C LEU A 120 2.79 -19.52 -4.64
N MET A 121 2.14 -19.04 -3.59
CA MET A 121 1.89 -19.81 -2.38
C MET A 121 0.56 -20.59 -2.39
N ARG A 122 -0.40 -20.20 -3.25
CA ARG A 122 -1.73 -20.85 -3.38
C ARG A 122 -1.68 -22.35 -3.62
N ARG A 123 -0.62 -22.85 -4.27
CA ARG A 123 -0.46 -24.29 -4.55
C ARG A 123 0.52 -25.00 -3.61
N ALA A 124 1.19 -24.25 -2.72
CA ALA A 124 2.17 -24.77 -1.77
C ALA A 124 1.57 -24.94 -0.35
N THR A 125 0.44 -24.28 -0.06
CA THR A 125 -0.22 -24.34 1.25
C THR A 125 -1.59 -25.01 1.13
N GLU A 126 -1.78 -26.14 1.80
CA GLU A 126 -3.11 -26.71 2.09
C GLU A 126 -3.79 -25.78 3.11
N PHE A 127 -4.69 -24.93 2.63
CA PHE A 127 -5.55 -23.99 3.36
C PHE A 127 -5.23 -23.81 4.85
N SER A 128 -4.34 -22.85 5.15
CA SER A 128 -3.99 -22.47 6.52
C SER A 128 -3.64 -20.98 6.58
N PHE A 129 -3.52 -20.46 7.80
CA PHE A 129 -3.08 -19.11 8.17
C PHE A 129 -1.92 -18.54 7.32
N GLU A 130 -1.08 -19.41 6.76
CA GLU A 130 0.00 -19.05 5.83
C GLU A 130 -0.53 -18.42 4.53
N LEU A 131 -1.66 -18.86 3.96
CA LEU A 131 -2.21 -18.27 2.73
C LEU A 131 -2.72 -16.83 2.97
N LEU A 132 -3.32 -16.59 4.15
CA LEU A 132 -3.72 -15.24 4.58
C LEU A 132 -2.47 -14.34 4.67
N TRP A 133 -1.37 -14.87 5.18
CA TRP A 133 -0.11 -14.15 5.27
C TRP A 133 0.42 -13.70 3.90
N TRP A 134 0.36 -14.58 2.91
CA TRP A 134 0.79 -14.26 1.55
C TRP A 134 -0.18 -13.34 0.80
N SER A 135 -1.35 -13.07 1.36
CA SER A 135 -2.26 -12.03 0.86
C SER A 135 -1.99 -10.63 1.45
N MET A 136 -1.12 -10.50 2.45
CA MET A 136 -0.83 -9.21 3.10
C MET A 136 -0.42 -8.09 2.14
N PRO A 137 0.48 -8.29 1.15
CA PRO A 137 0.81 -7.23 0.20
C PRO A 137 -0.39 -6.68 -0.57
N LEU A 138 -1.38 -7.55 -0.87
CA LEU A 138 -2.60 -7.15 -1.54
C LEU A 138 -3.57 -6.44 -0.58
N LEU A 139 -3.68 -6.91 0.66
CA LEU A 139 -4.51 -6.28 1.69
C LEU A 139 -3.99 -4.88 2.02
N LEU A 140 -2.68 -4.72 2.23
CA LEU A 140 -2.07 -3.41 2.46
C LEU A 140 -2.27 -2.48 1.27
N GLN A 141 -2.11 -2.97 0.05
CA GLN A 141 -2.39 -2.17 -1.14
C GLN A 141 -3.82 -1.63 -1.17
N ILE A 142 -4.82 -2.44 -0.80
CA ILE A 142 -6.22 -1.98 -0.74
C ILE A 142 -6.38 -0.89 0.31
N VAL A 143 -5.79 -1.07 1.50
CA VAL A 143 -5.82 -0.08 2.58
C VAL A 143 -5.18 1.22 2.11
N ASP A 144 -3.98 1.16 1.57
CA ASP A 144 -3.23 2.32 1.10
C ASP A 144 -3.98 3.08 0.00
N LEU A 145 -4.52 2.37 -1.02
CA LEU A 145 -5.30 3.02 -2.08
C LEU A 145 -6.58 3.67 -1.53
N THR A 146 -7.25 3.03 -0.58
CA THR A 146 -8.45 3.60 0.07
C THR A 146 -8.10 4.85 0.87
N SER A 147 -7.01 4.78 1.62
CA SER A 147 -6.48 5.88 2.42
C SER A 147 -6.08 7.07 1.54
N LEU A 148 -5.40 6.83 0.42
CA LEU A 148 -5.04 7.85 -0.56
C LEU A 148 -6.25 8.46 -1.26
N TRP A 149 -7.29 7.66 -1.52
CA TRP A 149 -8.54 8.18 -2.08
C TRP A 149 -9.25 9.12 -1.10
N ILE A 150 -9.28 8.78 0.19
CA ILE A 150 -9.83 9.65 1.24
C ILE A 150 -9.07 10.98 1.32
N MET A 151 -7.74 10.97 1.17
CA MET A 151 -6.91 12.18 1.17
C MET A 151 -7.18 13.13 -0.02
N LEU A 152 -7.67 12.62 -1.14
CA LEU A 152 -7.95 13.44 -2.33
C LEU A 152 -9.32 14.14 -2.25
N SER A 153 -10.24 13.65 -1.41
CA SER A 153 -11.59 14.23 -1.28
C SER A 153 -11.62 15.69 -0.81
N PRO A 154 -10.82 16.12 0.19
CA PRO A 154 -10.83 17.50 0.68
C PRO A 154 -10.27 18.50 -0.34
N ASP A 155 -9.31 18.11 -1.18
CA ASP A 155 -8.74 18.97 -2.22
C ASP A 155 -9.77 19.32 -3.30
N GLU A 156 -10.63 18.36 -3.66
CA GLU A 156 -11.74 18.59 -4.59
C GLU A 156 -12.77 19.59 -4.03
N GLU A 157 -13.03 19.54 -2.71
CA GLU A 157 -13.93 20.48 -2.04
C GLU A 157 -13.32 21.90 -1.99
N ILE A 158 -12.03 22.04 -1.68
CA ILE A 158 -11.32 23.32 -1.69
C ILE A 158 -11.34 23.95 -3.09
N MET A 159 -11.05 23.17 -4.14
CA MET A 159 -11.14 23.67 -5.53
C MET A 159 -12.58 24.10 -5.90
N GLY A 160 -13.59 23.40 -5.39
CA GLY A 160 -15.00 23.79 -5.56
C GLY A 160 -15.31 25.14 -4.93
N LEU A 161 -14.81 25.38 -3.71
CA LEU A 161 -14.94 26.65 -2.99
C LEU A 161 -14.22 27.79 -3.72
N GLU A 162 -13.01 27.58 -4.22
CA GLU A 162 -12.29 28.57 -5.03
C GLU A 162 -13.06 28.95 -6.29
N LYS A 163 -13.56 27.95 -7.04
CA LYS A 163 -14.35 28.20 -8.25
C LYS A 163 -15.63 28.98 -7.94
N SER A 164 -16.21 28.80 -6.76
CA SER A 164 -17.36 29.57 -6.30
C SER A 164 -17.00 31.02 -5.98
N GLN A 165 -15.85 31.26 -5.34
CA GLN A 165 -15.33 32.60 -5.04
C GLN A 165 -14.98 33.37 -6.33
N TYR A 166 -14.36 32.73 -7.32
CA TYR A 166 -14.09 33.37 -8.63
C TYR A 166 -15.35 33.80 -9.37
N LYS A 167 -16.44 33.03 -9.26
CA LYS A 167 -17.75 33.44 -9.83
C LYS A 167 -18.32 34.67 -9.13
N LEU A 168 -18.13 34.79 -7.81
CA LEU A 168 -18.59 35.94 -7.02
C LEU A 168 -17.75 37.20 -7.26
N LYS A 169 -16.44 37.08 -7.49
CA LYS A 169 -15.56 38.21 -7.86
C LYS A 169 -15.83 38.76 -9.28
N GLY A 170 -16.46 37.96 -10.16
CA GLY A 170 -16.76 38.33 -11.55
C GLY A 170 -18.19 38.86 -11.81
N ALA A 171 -19.06 38.86 -10.81
CA ALA A 171 -20.42 39.39 -10.86
C ALA A 171 -20.49 40.81 -10.27
#